data_AF-A0A4R0K1I3-F1
#
_entry.id   AF-A0A4R0K1I3-F1
#
_cell.length_a   1.000
_cell.length_b   1.000
_cell.length_c   1.000
_cell.angle_alpha   90.00
_cell.angle_beta   90.00
_cell.angle_gamma   90.00
#
_symmetry.space_group_name_H-M   'P 1'
#
loop_
_entity.id
_entity.type
_entity.pdbx_description
1 polymer ?
#
loop_
_entity_poly.entity_id
_entity_poly.type
_entity_poly.pdbx_seq_one_letter_code
_entity_poly.pdbx_strand_id
1 'polypeptide(L)'
;MSTVDLGLPSLPGGLHGVPAASEPQNRKEYVSDQEVRWCPGCGDYAVLAAFQGFLPELGIKRENIAMVSGIGCSSRFPYYLSTYGMHSIHGRAPAIATGLAVARPDLSVWVVTGDGDALSIGGNHLIHSLRRNVNLKILLFNNRIYGLTKGQYSPTSEPGKVTKSTPMGSVDNPFNPVSLALGAEATFVARTIDSDRKHLTSVLRAAAEHRGTAIVEIYQNCPIFNDNAFEAFKDPETRDDAIIPLVHGEPIRFGKEGRLGVVRDGFASLAVKEVADLPNGEADLVVHDAHADDPAYAFALSRLTDAGILHQAPIGIFRAVERPAYDDMVRQQITTAQEAQGTGDLQALVTGSDTWTIN
;
A
#
# COMPACT_ATOMS: atom_id res chain seq x y z
N MET A 1 -8.71 -19.04 31.24
CA MET A 1 -8.98 -18.11 30.13
C MET A 1 -9.85 -18.86 29.13
N SER A 2 -11.05 -18.36 28.84
CA SER A 2 -11.94 -18.91 27.81
C SER A 2 -12.01 -17.92 26.65
N THR A 3 -11.99 -18.41 25.41
CA THR A 3 -12.30 -17.62 24.23
C THR A 3 -13.82 -17.49 24.10
N VAL A 4 -14.29 -16.36 23.57
CA VAL A 4 -15.71 -16.10 23.28
C VAL A 4 -15.84 -15.89 21.79
N ASP A 5 -16.88 -16.46 21.17
CA ASP A 5 -17.22 -16.19 19.78
C ASP A 5 -17.74 -14.75 19.63
N LEU A 6 -17.16 -14.00 18.69
CA LEU A 6 -17.44 -12.57 18.51
C LEU A 6 -18.56 -12.32 17.47
N GLY A 7 -19.06 -13.33 16.76
CA GLY A 7 -20.12 -13.14 15.75
C GLY A 7 -19.71 -12.19 14.63
N LEU A 8 -18.68 -12.58 13.87
CA LEU A 8 -17.95 -11.69 12.96
C LEU A 8 -18.81 -11.21 11.77
N PRO A 9 -19.01 -9.90 11.58
CA PRO A 9 -19.67 -9.38 10.38
C PRO A 9 -18.76 -9.55 9.16
N SER A 10 -19.31 -10.09 8.07
CA SER A 10 -18.68 -10.05 6.75
C SER A 10 -19.40 -9.01 5.89
N LEU A 11 -18.67 -8.04 5.35
CA LEU A 11 -19.21 -6.95 4.55
C LEU A 11 -18.68 -7.04 3.11
N PRO A 12 -19.51 -6.73 2.09
CA PRO A 12 -19.24 -7.09 0.69
C PRO A 12 -18.18 -6.24 -0.03
N GLY A 13 -17.54 -5.26 0.63
CA GLY A 13 -16.49 -4.46 -0.01
C GLY A 13 -15.96 -3.28 0.80
N GLY A 14 -14.80 -2.76 0.39
CA GLY A 14 -14.01 -1.72 1.05
C GLY A 14 -14.71 -0.37 1.20
N LEU A 15 -15.76 -0.12 0.41
CA LEU A 15 -16.60 1.08 0.44
C LEU A 15 -17.99 0.84 1.04
N HIS A 16 -18.27 -0.38 1.55
CA HIS A 16 -19.55 -0.66 2.20
C HIS A 16 -19.81 0.30 3.37
N GLY A 17 -20.98 0.94 3.36
CA GLY A 17 -21.39 1.95 4.35
C GLY A 17 -20.95 3.38 4.03
N VAL A 18 -20.13 3.59 2.99
CA VAL A 18 -19.71 4.92 2.55
C VAL A 18 -20.79 5.56 1.68
N PRO A 19 -21.24 6.79 1.97
CA PRO A 19 -22.27 7.48 1.18
C PRO A 19 -21.88 7.66 -0.29
N ALA A 20 -22.76 7.21 -1.18
CA ALA A 20 -22.64 7.41 -2.62
C ALA A 20 -22.87 8.88 -3.02
N ALA A 21 -22.20 9.32 -4.08
CA ALA A 21 -22.46 10.61 -4.71
C ALA A 21 -23.82 10.59 -5.44
N SER A 22 -24.53 11.71 -5.42
CA SER A 22 -25.83 11.85 -6.09
C SER A 22 -25.72 12.20 -7.58
N GLU A 23 -24.57 12.73 -8.01
CA GLU A 23 -24.31 13.17 -9.37
C GLU A 23 -22.97 12.64 -9.87
N PRO A 24 -22.78 12.47 -11.19
CA PRO A 24 -21.49 12.12 -11.77
C PRO A 24 -20.44 13.16 -11.41
N GLN A 25 -19.30 12.69 -10.89
CA GLN A 25 -18.18 13.54 -10.51
C GLN A 25 -17.11 13.52 -11.60
N ASN A 26 -16.23 14.52 -11.60
CA ASN A 26 -15.11 14.58 -12.52
C ASN A 26 -13.80 14.99 -11.82
N ARG A 27 -12.68 14.78 -12.51
CA ARG A 27 -11.33 15.04 -11.98
C ARG A 27 -11.18 16.43 -11.36
N LYS A 28 -11.74 17.47 -11.97
CA LYS A 28 -11.52 18.87 -11.52
C LYS A 28 -12.04 19.10 -10.11
N GLU A 29 -13.08 18.37 -9.70
CA GLU A 29 -13.66 18.47 -8.36
C GLU A 29 -12.72 17.93 -7.28
N TYR A 30 -11.73 17.13 -7.63
CA TYR A 30 -10.75 16.57 -6.69
C TYR A 30 -9.41 17.30 -6.72
N VAL A 31 -9.24 18.32 -7.57
CA VAL A 31 -8.02 19.13 -7.64
C VAL A 31 -8.17 20.33 -6.71
N SER A 32 -7.28 20.46 -5.73
CA SER A 32 -7.23 21.64 -4.85
C SER A 32 -6.74 22.89 -5.57
N ASP A 33 -6.96 24.06 -4.97
CA ASP A 33 -6.37 25.33 -5.37
C ASP A 33 -4.89 25.51 -4.98
N GLN A 34 -4.30 24.54 -4.27
CA GLN A 34 -2.92 24.60 -3.81
C GLN A 34 -1.91 24.32 -4.93
N GLU A 35 -0.84 25.13 -4.97
CA GLU A 35 0.28 24.92 -5.88
C GLU A 35 1.09 23.68 -5.50
N VAL A 36 1.33 22.80 -6.47
CA VAL A 36 2.16 21.60 -6.29
C VAL A 36 3.64 21.98 -6.24
N ARG A 37 4.30 21.66 -5.13
CA ARG A 37 5.68 22.09 -4.80
C ARG A 37 6.72 20.97 -4.89
N TRP A 38 6.47 19.97 -5.72
CA TRP A 38 7.46 18.93 -5.99
C TRP A 38 8.46 19.40 -7.05
N CYS A 39 9.60 18.71 -7.13
CA CYS A 39 10.62 19.04 -8.13
C CYS A 39 10.11 18.69 -9.54
N PRO A 40 10.45 19.47 -10.58
CA PRO A 40 10.15 19.11 -11.96
C PRO A 40 10.65 17.68 -12.28
N GLY A 41 9.79 16.87 -12.89
CA GLY A 41 10.08 15.46 -13.19
C GLY A 41 9.86 14.48 -12.03
N CYS A 42 9.42 14.93 -10.85
CA CYS A 42 9.10 14.03 -9.74
C CYS A 42 7.94 13.09 -10.10
N GLY A 43 8.11 11.80 -9.82
CA GLY A 43 7.07 10.79 -10.02
C GLY A 43 5.76 11.07 -9.28
N ASP A 44 5.82 11.81 -8.17
CA ASP A 44 4.64 12.22 -7.39
C ASP A 44 3.59 12.94 -8.26
N TYR A 45 3.99 13.70 -9.29
CA TYR A 45 3.07 14.35 -10.22
C TYR A 45 2.22 13.36 -11.01
N ALA A 46 2.84 12.28 -11.49
CA ALA A 46 2.16 11.25 -12.27
C ALA A 46 1.15 10.49 -11.39
N VAL A 47 1.58 10.13 -10.17
CA VAL A 47 0.72 9.45 -9.20
C VAL A 47 -0.46 10.34 -8.79
N LEU A 48 -0.23 11.63 -8.51
CA LEU A 48 -1.29 12.58 -8.19
C LEU A 48 -2.30 12.72 -9.33
N ALA A 49 -1.83 12.87 -10.57
CA ALA A 49 -2.71 13.01 -11.73
C ALA A 49 -3.54 11.73 -11.99
N ALA A 50 -2.94 10.55 -11.79
CA ALA A 50 -3.64 9.28 -11.87
C ALA A 50 -4.71 9.17 -10.77
N PHE A 51 -4.34 9.47 -9.52
CA PHE A 51 -5.25 9.40 -8.38
C PHE A 51 -6.43 10.37 -8.51
N GLN A 52 -6.18 11.64 -8.87
CA GLN A 52 -7.23 12.63 -9.11
C GLN A 52 -8.18 12.20 -10.25
N GLY A 53 -7.68 11.50 -11.26
CA GLY A 53 -8.50 10.96 -12.34
C GLY A 53 -9.31 9.73 -11.93
N PHE A 54 -8.81 8.97 -10.96
CA PHE A 54 -9.42 7.77 -10.42
C PHE A 54 -10.52 8.07 -9.38
N LEU A 55 -10.35 9.09 -8.54
CA LEU A 55 -11.29 9.40 -7.45
C LEU A 55 -12.77 9.50 -7.87
N PRO A 56 -13.13 10.12 -9.02
CA PRO A 56 -14.52 10.13 -9.50
C PRO A 56 -15.12 8.74 -9.73
N GLU A 57 -14.30 7.75 -10.06
CA GLU A 57 -14.75 6.38 -10.36
C GLU A 57 -15.17 5.62 -9.10
N LEU A 58 -14.81 6.12 -7.91
CA LEU A 58 -15.24 5.53 -6.63
C LEU A 58 -16.75 5.69 -6.39
N GLY A 59 -17.39 6.69 -7.02
CA GLY A 59 -18.83 6.93 -6.88
C GLY A 59 -19.28 7.35 -5.47
N ILE A 60 -18.36 7.75 -4.60
CA ILE A 60 -18.63 8.19 -3.22
C ILE A 60 -18.49 9.69 -3.07
N LYS A 61 -19.22 10.26 -2.11
CA LYS A 61 -19.13 11.69 -1.81
C LYS A 61 -17.71 12.09 -1.45
N ARG A 62 -17.28 13.24 -1.97
CA ARG A 62 -15.92 13.75 -1.81
C ARG A 62 -15.58 14.02 -0.34
N GLU A 63 -16.55 14.50 0.44
CA GLU A 63 -16.48 14.69 1.89
C GLU A 63 -16.41 13.37 2.69
N ASN A 64 -16.66 12.23 2.06
CA ASN A 64 -16.50 10.90 2.65
C ASN A 64 -15.17 10.23 2.28
N ILE A 65 -14.25 10.97 1.64
CA ILE A 65 -12.88 10.53 1.38
C ILE A 65 -11.95 11.28 2.33
N ALA A 66 -11.16 10.53 3.10
CA ALA A 66 -10.21 11.10 4.05
C ALA A 66 -8.77 10.64 3.74
N MET A 67 -7.90 11.61 3.46
CA MET A 67 -6.49 11.39 3.17
C MET A 67 -5.65 11.67 4.41
N VAL A 68 -4.91 10.69 4.92
CA VAL A 68 -4.00 10.86 6.06
C VAL A 68 -2.57 10.65 5.58
N SER A 69 -1.65 11.57 5.86
CA SER A 69 -0.25 11.41 5.46
C SER A 69 0.72 11.61 6.61
N GLY A 70 1.93 11.04 6.48
CA GLY A 70 3.02 11.21 7.45
C GLY A 70 3.81 12.49 7.19
N ILE A 71 5.14 12.42 7.12
CA ILE A 71 6.02 13.55 6.74
C ILE A 71 6.99 13.12 5.64
N GLY A 72 7.11 13.92 4.58
CA GLY A 72 7.94 13.62 3.41
C GLY A 72 7.46 14.37 2.17
N CYS A 73 8.16 14.21 1.04
CA CYS A 73 7.70 14.75 -0.26
C CYS A 73 6.34 14.15 -0.62
N SER A 74 6.24 12.81 -0.56
CA SER A 74 4.99 12.07 -0.76
C SER A 74 3.89 12.55 0.19
N SER A 75 4.21 12.83 1.45
CA SER A 75 3.20 13.22 2.46
C SER A 75 2.57 14.60 2.24
N ARG A 76 3.01 15.38 1.25
CA ARG A 76 2.30 16.59 0.81
C ARG A 76 1.02 16.29 0.01
N PHE A 77 0.81 15.03 -0.40
CA PHE A 77 -0.30 14.61 -1.25
C PHE A 77 -1.70 15.11 -0.81
N PRO A 78 -2.08 15.09 0.49
CA PRO A 78 -3.40 15.57 0.90
C PRO A 78 -3.65 17.05 0.63
N TYR A 79 -2.60 17.89 0.54
CA TYR A 79 -2.77 19.31 0.20
C TYR A 79 -3.25 19.51 -1.23
N TYR A 80 -3.05 18.52 -2.10
CA TYR A 80 -3.31 18.61 -3.54
C TYR A 80 -4.65 17.98 -3.96
N LEU A 81 -5.47 17.66 -2.97
CA LEU A 81 -6.78 17.02 -3.12
C LEU A 81 -7.85 17.83 -2.42
N SER A 82 -9.00 18.01 -3.09
CA SER A 82 -10.17 18.67 -2.49
C SER A 82 -11.04 17.70 -1.68
N THR A 83 -10.43 16.89 -0.82
CA THR A 83 -11.12 15.97 0.10
C THR A 83 -10.86 16.39 1.55
N TYR A 84 -11.35 15.64 2.55
CA TYR A 84 -10.78 15.78 3.89
C TYR A 84 -9.33 15.28 3.87
N GLY A 85 -8.45 15.99 4.56
CA GLY A 85 -7.01 15.72 4.58
C GLY A 85 -6.39 16.02 5.94
N MET A 86 -5.50 15.14 6.40
CA MET A 86 -4.69 15.34 7.59
C MET A 86 -3.23 15.04 7.27
N HIS A 87 -2.40 16.09 7.24
CA HIS A 87 -0.95 15.96 7.23
C HIS A 87 -0.50 15.82 8.69
N SER A 88 -0.15 14.60 9.07
CA SER A 88 0.08 14.23 10.47
C SER A 88 1.56 14.41 10.87
N ILE A 89 2.10 13.50 11.68
CA ILE A 89 3.50 13.51 12.11
C ILE A 89 4.22 12.26 11.58
N HIS A 90 5.54 12.35 11.51
CA HIS A 90 6.38 11.38 10.79
C HIS A 90 6.15 9.95 11.28
N GLY A 91 5.76 9.06 10.37
CA GLY A 91 5.48 7.65 10.60
C GLY A 91 4.27 7.34 11.48
N ARG A 92 3.36 8.29 11.70
CA ARG A 92 2.15 8.07 12.52
C ARG A 92 0.84 8.02 11.72
N ALA A 93 0.90 8.22 10.40
CA ALA A 93 -0.28 8.19 9.54
C ALA A 93 -1.09 6.88 9.67
N PRO A 94 -0.50 5.66 9.66
CA PRO A 94 -1.28 4.43 9.85
C PRO A 94 -1.99 4.35 11.22
N ALA A 95 -1.36 4.86 12.28
CA ALA A 95 -1.94 4.86 13.62
C ALA A 95 -3.14 5.82 13.72
N ILE A 96 -3.00 7.04 13.18
CA ILE A 96 -4.06 8.04 13.15
C ILE A 96 -5.21 7.58 12.26
N ALA A 97 -4.90 7.06 11.07
CA ALA A 97 -5.89 6.52 10.15
C ALA A 97 -6.67 5.34 10.75
N THR A 98 -6.02 4.51 11.57
CA THR A 98 -6.70 3.43 12.31
C THR A 98 -7.77 3.98 13.25
N GLY A 99 -7.44 5.03 14.03
CA GLY A 99 -8.42 5.68 14.91
C GLY A 99 -9.61 6.25 14.14
N LEU A 100 -9.34 6.89 12.99
CA LEU A 100 -10.38 7.43 12.12
C LEU A 100 -11.30 6.34 11.55
N ALA A 101 -10.73 5.26 11.00
CA ALA A 101 -11.51 4.15 10.41
C ALA A 101 -12.38 3.43 11.44
N VAL A 102 -11.90 3.27 12.68
CA VAL A 102 -12.70 2.70 13.78
C VAL A 102 -13.88 3.59 14.14
N ALA A 103 -13.64 4.90 14.28
CA ALA A 103 -14.66 5.86 14.72
C ALA A 103 -15.68 6.24 13.64
N ARG A 104 -15.31 6.17 12.35
CA ARG A 104 -16.11 6.68 11.23
C ARG A 104 -16.24 5.64 10.09
N PRO A 105 -17.16 4.66 10.22
CA PRO A 105 -17.37 3.63 9.18
C PRO A 105 -17.90 4.19 7.86
N ASP A 106 -18.37 5.42 7.85
CA ASP A 106 -18.90 6.12 6.68
C ASP A 106 -17.80 6.83 5.85
N LEU A 107 -16.51 6.64 6.17
CA LEU A 107 -15.38 7.22 5.44
C LEU A 107 -14.58 6.17 4.70
N SER A 108 -14.16 6.50 3.46
CA SER A 108 -13.05 5.82 2.80
C SER A 108 -11.73 6.45 3.22
N VAL A 109 -10.96 5.75 4.05
CA VAL A 109 -9.69 6.24 4.60
C VAL A 109 -8.49 5.77 3.77
N TRP A 110 -7.69 6.72 3.31
CA TRP A 110 -6.49 6.51 2.51
C TRP A 110 -5.28 7.05 3.24
N VAL A 111 -4.19 6.30 3.26
CA VAL A 111 -2.91 6.69 3.85
C VAL A 111 -1.90 6.93 2.74
N VAL A 112 -1.21 8.08 2.77
CA VAL A 112 -0.10 8.38 1.87
C VAL A 112 1.18 8.49 2.66
N THR A 113 2.21 7.74 2.25
CA THR A 113 3.47 7.65 2.99
C THR A 113 4.63 7.42 2.04
N GLY A 114 5.84 7.82 2.45
CA GLY A 114 7.08 7.46 1.77
C GLY A 114 7.69 6.20 2.36
N ASP A 115 8.61 5.57 1.64
CA ASP A 115 9.44 4.46 2.13
C ASP A 115 10.04 4.72 3.52
N GLY A 116 10.70 5.85 3.74
CA GLY A 116 11.28 6.20 5.03
C GLY A 116 10.24 6.48 6.12
N ASP A 117 9.11 7.09 5.77
CA ASP A 117 8.04 7.40 6.72
C ASP A 117 7.37 6.12 7.24
N ALA A 118 7.09 5.15 6.37
CA ALA A 118 6.40 3.91 6.74
C ALA A 118 7.32 2.76 7.15
N LEU A 119 8.52 2.64 6.58
CA LEU A 119 9.40 1.47 6.78
C LEU A 119 10.54 1.72 7.75
N SER A 120 10.78 2.98 8.15
CA SER A 120 11.68 3.33 9.24
C SER A 120 10.87 3.64 10.50
N ILE A 121 10.67 4.93 10.81
CA ILE A 121 10.02 5.38 12.04
C ILE A 121 8.56 4.93 12.17
N GLY A 122 7.88 4.67 11.05
CA GLY A 122 6.50 4.16 11.01
C GLY A 122 6.34 2.65 11.01
N GLY A 123 7.44 1.87 10.96
CA GLY A 123 7.41 0.43 10.67
C GLY A 123 6.45 -0.36 11.56
N ASN A 124 6.49 -0.13 12.87
CA ASN A 124 5.64 -0.86 13.81
C ASN A 124 4.14 -0.53 13.63
N HIS A 125 3.80 0.71 13.27
CA HIS A 125 2.42 1.10 13.01
C HIS A 125 1.91 0.49 11.70
N LEU A 126 2.75 0.47 10.66
CA LEU A 126 2.42 -0.19 9.40
C LEU A 126 2.12 -1.68 9.63
N ILE A 127 3.04 -2.40 10.28
CA ILE A 127 2.91 -3.84 10.56
C ILE A 127 1.62 -4.12 11.33
N HIS A 128 1.29 -3.33 12.34
CA HIS A 128 0.09 -3.56 13.13
C HIS A 128 -1.21 -3.16 12.42
N SER A 129 -1.20 -2.17 11.53
CA SER A 129 -2.36 -1.88 10.68
C SER A 129 -2.64 -3.06 9.74
N LEU A 130 -1.62 -3.60 9.08
CA LEU A 130 -1.72 -4.78 8.20
C LEU A 130 -2.19 -6.02 8.97
N ARG A 131 -1.53 -6.35 10.09
CA ARG A 131 -1.86 -7.51 10.94
C ARG A 131 -3.28 -7.44 11.50
N ARG A 132 -3.78 -6.24 11.82
CA ARG A 132 -5.16 -6.07 12.28
C ARG A 132 -6.16 -6.17 11.13
N ASN A 133 -5.75 -5.92 9.89
CA ASN A 133 -6.66 -5.78 8.76
C ASN A 133 -7.69 -4.65 8.97
N VAL A 134 -7.20 -3.46 9.33
CA VAL A 134 -8.06 -2.25 9.41
C VAL A 134 -8.46 -1.83 8.01
N ASN A 135 -9.72 -1.44 7.75
CA ASN A 135 -10.17 -1.00 6.42
C ASN A 135 -9.51 0.32 5.97
N LEU A 136 -8.29 0.23 5.44
CA LEU A 136 -7.39 1.32 5.08
C LEU A 136 -6.72 1.05 3.74
N LYS A 137 -6.50 2.10 2.95
CA LYS A 137 -5.78 2.00 1.67
C LYS A 137 -4.46 2.75 1.78
N ILE A 138 -3.34 2.03 1.90
CA ILE A 138 -2.00 2.58 2.13
C ILE A 138 -1.24 2.66 0.81
N LEU A 139 -0.94 3.88 0.37
CA LEU A 139 -0.11 4.17 -0.79
C LEU A 139 1.30 4.49 -0.33
N LEU A 140 2.23 3.55 -0.58
CA LEU A 140 3.64 3.65 -0.21
C LEU A 140 4.46 4.10 -1.42
N PHE A 141 4.88 5.36 -1.40
CA PHE A 141 5.70 5.97 -2.43
C PHE A 141 7.16 5.58 -2.15
N ASN A 142 7.68 4.62 -2.92
CA ASN A 142 9.03 4.13 -2.76
C ASN A 142 9.92 4.80 -3.81
N ASN A 143 10.76 5.74 -3.36
CA ASN A 143 11.78 6.41 -4.19
C ASN A 143 13.20 6.06 -3.75
N ARG A 144 13.32 5.12 -2.82
CA ARG A 144 14.54 4.63 -2.20
C ARG A 144 15.40 5.73 -1.59
N ILE A 145 14.81 6.84 -1.12
CA ILE A 145 15.57 7.95 -0.52
C ILE A 145 14.73 8.90 0.34
N TYR A 146 15.32 9.48 1.39
CA TYR A 146 14.70 10.61 2.08
C TYR A 146 14.86 11.91 1.27
N GLY A 147 13.94 12.15 0.34
CA GLY A 147 13.98 13.32 -0.54
C GLY A 147 13.83 14.66 0.20
N LEU A 148 12.82 14.79 1.07
CA LEU A 148 12.51 16.07 1.73
C LEU A 148 13.63 16.57 2.66
N THR A 149 14.34 15.65 3.31
CA THR A 149 15.48 15.96 4.19
C THR A 149 16.82 16.06 3.43
N LYS A 150 16.75 16.12 2.10
CA LYS A 150 17.85 16.39 1.18
C LYS A 150 18.81 15.22 0.91
N GLY A 151 18.29 13.99 0.82
CA GLY A 151 18.96 12.87 0.18
C GLY A 151 19.78 11.98 1.13
N GLN A 152 19.19 11.51 2.22
CA GLN A 152 19.73 10.42 3.04
C GLN A 152 19.19 9.08 2.55
N TYR A 153 19.95 8.00 2.67
CA TYR A 153 19.46 6.66 2.33
C TYR A 153 18.23 6.27 3.19
N SER A 154 17.32 5.52 2.59
CA SER A 154 16.08 5.02 3.19
C SER A 154 16.19 3.50 3.45
N PRO A 155 15.22 2.89 4.16
CA PRO A 155 15.18 1.44 4.35
C PRO A 155 15.02 0.61 3.07
N THR A 156 14.80 1.24 1.91
CA THR A 156 14.71 0.58 0.60
C THR A 156 15.88 0.94 -0.33
N SER A 157 16.85 1.74 0.15
CA SER A 157 18.06 2.05 -0.61
C SER A 157 18.98 0.83 -0.73
N GLU A 158 19.55 0.64 -1.91
CA GLU A 158 20.44 -0.47 -2.20
C GLU A 158 21.77 -0.43 -1.38
N PRO A 159 22.36 -1.59 -1.07
CA PRO A 159 23.71 -1.65 -0.51
C PRO A 159 24.70 -0.92 -1.43
N GLY A 160 25.67 -0.23 -0.84
CA GLY A 160 26.63 0.61 -1.55
C GLY A 160 26.11 2.00 -1.92
N LYS A 161 24.84 2.35 -1.68
CA LYS A 161 24.31 3.68 -2.00
C LYS A 161 25.06 4.80 -1.28
N VAL A 162 25.81 5.60 -2.03
CA VAL A 162 26.46 6.81 -1.51
C VAL A 162 25.43 7.91 -1.38
N THR A 163 25.24 8.39 -0.15
CA THR A 163 24.34 9.51 0.17
C THR A 163 25.00 10.46 1.15
N LYS A 164 24.33 11.55 1.53
CA LYS A 164 24.91 12.51 2.50
C LYS A 164 25.22 11.90 3.86
N SER A 165 24.40 10.95 4.32
CA SER A 165 24.60 10.27 5.60
C SER A 165 25.36 8.94 5.46
N THR A 166 25.56 8.45 4.24
CA THR A 166 26.34 7.24 3.91
C THR A 166 27.41 7.57 2.88
N PRO A 167 28.42 8.42 3.22
CA PRO A 167 29.42 8.88 2.26
C PRO A 167 30.31 7.74 1.72
N MET A 168 30.39 6.62 2.43
CA MET A 168 31.12 5.41 2.02
C MET A 168 30.22 4.32 1.43
N GLY A 169 28.95 4.65 1.14
CA GLY A 169 27.93 3.68 0.74
C GLY A 169 27.13 3.12 1.92
N SER A 170 25.87 2.76 1.68
CA SER A 170 25.04 2.05 2.66
C SER A 170 25.56 0.62 2.87
N VAL A 171 25.59 0.16 4.12
CA VAL A 171 25.85 -1.25 4.46
C VAL A 171 24.58 -2.00 4.88
N ASP A 172 23.45 -1.30 4.88
CA ASP A 172 22.18 -1.84 5.35
C ASP A 172 21.54 -2.73 4.29
N ASN A 173 20.82 -3.76 4.74
CA ASN A 173 20.06 -4.63 3.85
C ASN A 173 18.68 -4.01 3.63
N PRO A 174 18.28 -3.70 2.39
CA PRO A 174 17.01 -3.04 2.15
C PRO A 174 15.84 -3.97 2.46
N PHE A 175 14.78 -3.40 3.02
CA PHE A 175 13.49 -4.05 3.05
C PHE A 175 12.96 -4.24 1.63
N ASN A 176 12.34 -5.40 1.41
CA ASN A 176 11.39 -5.57 0.33
C ASN A 176 9.99 -5.29 0.90
N PRO A 177 9.34 -4.17 0.54
CA PRO A 177 8.09 -3.75 1.19
C PRO A 177 6.94 -4.75 1.03
N VAL A 178 6.86 -5.41 -0.14
CA VAL A 178 5.90 -6.49 -0.38
C VAL A 178 6.17 -7.67 0.55
N SER A 179 7.43 -8.08 0.72
CA SER A 179 7.78 -9.18 1.63
C SER A 179 7.46 -8.85 3.09
N LEU A 180 7.73 -7.59 3.51
CA LEU A 180 7.37 -7.13 4.85
C LEU A 180 5.85 -7.17 5.07
N ALA A 181 5.08 -6.72 4.07
CA ALA A 181 3.62 -6.71 4.15
C ALA A 181 3.03 -8.14 4.21
N LEU A 182 3.54 -9.04 3.39
CA LEU A 182 3.14 -10.45 3.40
C LEU A 182 3.52 -11.14 4.71
N GLY A 183 4.72 -10.88 5.24
CA GLY A 183 5.13 -11.38 6.56
C GLY A 183 4.32 -10.79 7.72
N ALA A 184 3.63 -9.66 7.51
CA ALA A 184 2.67 -9.08 8.44
C ALA A 184 1.24 -9.59 8.23
N GLU A 185 1.02 -10.61 7.39
CA GLU A 185 -0.28 -11.21 7.08
C GLU A 185 -1.28 -10.21 6.49
N ALA A 186 -0.78 -9.30 5.64
CA ALA A 186 -1.61 -8.37 4.89
C ALA A 186 -2.56 -9.13 3.94
N THR A 187 -3.80 -8.66 3.86
CA THR A 187 -4.86 -9.29 3.07
C THR A 187 -4.90 -8.77 1.63
N PHE A 188 -4.37 -7.57 1.38
CA PHE A 188 -4.15 -7.06 0.03
C PHE A 188 -2.78 -6.42 -0.10
N VAL A 189 -1.97 -6.90 -1.05
CA VAL A 189 -0.62 -6.42 -1.32
C VAL A 189 -0.43 -6.27 -2.83
N ALA A 190 -0.05 -5.09 -3.28
CA ALA A 190 0.21 -4.82 -4.69
C ALA A 190 1.45 -3.95 -4.89
N ARG A 191 2.02 -4.01 -6.09
CA ARG A 191 3.07 -3.11 -6.56
C ARG A 191 2.71 -2.54 -7.92
N THR A 192 3.04 -1.27 -8.13
CA THR A 192 2.86 -0.56 -9.40
C THR A 192 3.97 0.47 -9.61
N ILE A 193 3.96 1.11 -10.78
CA ILE A 193 4.97 2.09 -11.20
C ILE A 193 4.26 3.42 -11.50
N ASP A 194 4.87 4.54 -11.13
CA ASP A 194 4.35 5.90 -11.37
C ASP A 194 4.04 6.19 -12.85
N SER A 195 4.85 5.66 -13.77
CA SER A 195 4.75 5.90 -15.21
C SER A 195 3.70 5.05 -15.93
N ASP A 196 3.24 3.94 -15.35
CA ASP A 196 2.15 3.14 -15.91
C ASP A 196 0.81 3.54 -15.29
N ARG A 197 0.24 4.62 -15.84
CA ARG A 197 -1.03 5.18 -15.35
C ARG A 197 -2.18 4.18 -15.43
N LYS A 198 -2.25 3.36 -16.48
CA LYS A 198 -3.36 2.41 -16.67
C LYS A 198 -3.30 1.32 -15.60
N HIS A 199 -2.11 0.75 -15.39
CA HIS A 199 -1.91 -0.26 -14.36
C HIS A 199 -2.12 0.33 -12.95
N LEU A 200 -1.55 1.50 -12.65
CA LEU A 200 -1.75 2.19 -11.37
C LEU A 200 -3.24 2.41 -11.08
N THR A 201 -4.02 2.94 -12.02
CA THR A 201 -5.47 3.13 -11.83
C THR A 201 -6.20 1.80 -11.57
N SER A 202 -5.82 0.71 -12.26
CA SER A 202 -6.44 -0.60 -12.04
C SER A 202 -6.16 -1.16 -10.63
N VAL A 203 -4.93 -1.01 -10.13
CA VAL A 203 -4.54 -1.43 -8.78
C VAL A 203 -5.24 -0.58 -7.72
N LEU A 204 -5.37 0.73 -7.94
CA LEU A 204 -6.10 1.63 -7.04
C LEU A 204 -7.58 1.24 -6.93
N ARG A 205 -8.21 0.80 -8.02
CA ARG A 205 -9.59 0.29 -8.00
C ARG A 205 -9.71 -0.94 -7.12
N ALA A 206 -8.88 -1.94 -7.37
CA ALA A 206 -8.89 -3.17 -6.58
C ALA A 206 -8.60 -2.89 -5.08
N ALA A 207 -7.68 -1.97 -4.79
CA ALA A 207 -7.39 -1.55 -3.41
C ALA A 207 -8.58 -0.83 -2.75
N ALA A 208 -9.38 -0.06 -3.50
CA ALA A 208 -10.57 0.59 -2.97
C ALA A 208 -11.70 -0.40 -2.67
N GLU A 209 -11.85 -1.41 -3.53
CA GLU A 209 -12.83 -2.50 -3.39
C GLU A 209 -12.50 -3.46 -2.24
N HIS A 210 -11.23 -3.57 -1.86
CA HIS A 210 -10.78 -4.43 -0.78
C HIS A 210 -11.31 -4.00 0.60
N ARG A 211 -12.02 -4.89 1.31
CA ARG A 211 -12.42 -4.69 2.72
C ARG A 211 -11.30 -5.14 3.65
N GLY A 212 -10.47 -4.20 4.07
CA GLY A 212 -9.31 -4.50 4.90
C GLY A 212 -8.16 -3.55 4.63
N THR A 213 -6.96 -3.91 5.08
CA THR A 213 -5.78 -3.11 4.78
C THR A 213 -5.24 -3.50 3.41
N ALA A 214 -5.36 -2.59 2.44
CA ALA A 214 -4.69 -2.68 1.15
C ALA A 214 -3.40 -1.85 1.19
N ILE A 215 -2.26 -2.47 0.89
CA ILE A 215 -1.00 -1.76 0.69
C ILE A 215 -0.57 -1.83 -0.78
N VAL A 216 -0.27 -0.67 -1.35
CA VAL A 216 0.20 -0.51 -2.71
C VAL A 216 1.58 0.15 -2.68
N GLU A 217 2.62 -0.61 -3.00
CA GLU A 217 3.94 -0.05 -3.26
C GLU A 217 3.97 0.59 -4.65
N ILE A 218 4.35 1.87 -4.70
CA ILE A 218 4.45 2.63 -5.94
C ILE A 218 5.91 2.99 -6.15
N TYR A 219 6.54 2.44 -7.19
CA TYR A 219 7.86 2.86 -7.63
C TYR A 219 7.77 4.28 -8.19
N GLN A 220 8.43 5.22 -7.52
CA GLN A 220 8.30 6.65 -7.74
C GLN A 220 9.68 7.27 -7.93
N ASN A 221 9.91 7.95 -9.06
CA ASN A 221 11.24 8.53 -9.34
C ASN A 221 11.50 9.84 -8.58
N CYS A 222 12.66 9.97 -7.94
CA CYS A 222 13.12 11.20 -7.28
C CYS A 222 14.26 11.85 -8.07
N PRO A 223 13.98 12.78 -9.01
CA PRO A 223 14.97 13.27 -9.97
C PRO A 223 16.14 14.06 -9.34
N ILE A 224 15.96 14.59 -8.12
CA ILE A 224 16.98 15.43 -7.48
C ILE A 224 18.02 14.61 -6.70
N PHE A 225 17.59 13.52 -6.05
CA PHE A 225 18.45 12.78 -5.12
C PHE A 225 18.64 11.32 -5.48
N ASN A 226 17.73 10.72 -6.25
CA ASN A 226 17.81 9.33 -6.63
C ASN A 226 17.18 9.09 -8.02
N ASP A 227 17.68 9.83 -9.00
CA ASP A 227 17.17 9.75 -10.36
C ASP A 227 17.43 8.36 -10.96
N ASN A 228 16.53 7.91 -11.82
CA ASN A 228 16.63 6.65 -12.57
C ASN A 228 16.70 5.39 -11.69
N ALA A 229 16.26 5.47 -10.42
CA ALA A 229 16.26 4.34 -9.49
C ALA A 229 15.43 3.14 -9.96
N PHE A 230 14.50 3.37 -10.89
CA PHE A 230 13.59 2.38 -11.46
C PHE A 230 13.62 2.37 -13.00
N GLU A 231 14.73 2.80 -13.61
CA GLU A 231 14.82 3.01 -15.06
C GLU A 231 14.58 1.74 -15.87
N ALA A 232 15.00 0.58 -15.37
CA ALA A 232 14.76 -0.71 -16.00
C ALA A 232 13.28 -1.00 -16.28
N PHE A 233 12.35 -0.40 -15.51
CA PHE A 233 10.91 -0.58 -15.71
C PHE A 233 10.27 0.50 -16.59
N LYS A 234 11.06 1.47 -17.05
CA LYS A 234 10.59 2.62 -17.86
C LYS A 234 11.14 2.57 -19.27
N ASP A 235 12.42 2.22 -19.41
CA ASP A 235 13.10 2.13 -20.70
C ASP A 235 12.47 1.04 -21.58
N PRO A 236 11.89 1.38 -22.75
CA PRO A 236 11.27 0.40 -23.66
C PRO A 236 12.18 -0.77 -24.05
N GLU A 237 13.50 -0.59 -24.05
CA GLU A 237 14.44 -1.66 -24.42
C GLU A 237 14.65 -2.69 -23.32
N THR A 238 14.35 -2.34 -22.06
CA THR A 238 14.55 -3.23 -20.90
C THR A 238 13.26 -3.60 -20.18
N ARG A 239 12.22 -2.75 -20.29
CA ARG A 239 10.96 -2.87 -19.54
C ARG A 239 10.30 -4.23 -19.68
N ASP A 240 10.19 -4.73 -20.92
CA ASP A 240 9.46 -5.97 -21.18
C ASP A 240 10.15 -7.18 -20.53
N ASP A 241 11.48 -7.14 -20.36
CA ASP A 241 12.28 -8.15 -19.66
C ASP A 241 12.38 -7.87 -18.14
N ALA A 242 12.10 -6.65 -17.69
CA ALA A 242 12.19 -6.24 -16.29
C ALA A 242 10.89 -6.44 -15.50
N ILE A 243 9.74 -6.22 -16.14
CA ILE A 243 8.43 -6.34 -15.51
C ILE A 243 7.96 -7.79 -15.54
N ILE A 244 7.76 -8.39 -14.37
CA ILE A 244 7.07 -9.68 -14.23
C ILE A 244 5.58 -9.38 -13.96
N PRO A 245 4.69 -9.43 -14.97
CA PRO A 245 3.30 -9.04 -14.80
C PRO A 245 2.55 -10.09 -13.97
N LEU A 246 1.80 -9.62 -12.97
CA LEU A 246 0.92 -10.46 -12.16
C LEU A 246 -0.54 -10.24 -12.59
N VAL A 247 -1.08 -11.19 -13.35
CA VAL A 247 -2.47 -11.19 -13.81
C VAL A 247 -3.14 -12.47 -13.30
N HIS A 248 -4.15 -12.34 -12.44
CA HIS A 248 -4.79 -13.48 -11.81
C HIS A 248 -5.40 -14.43 -12.87
N GLY A 249 -5.14 -15.73 -12.71
CA GLY A 249 -5.61 -16.79 -13.60
C GLY A 249 -4.76 -16.99 -14.86
N GLU A 250 -3.73 -16.17 -15.10
CA GLU A 250 -2.85 -16.29 -16.26
C GLU A 250 -1.48 -16.88 -15.90
N PRO A 251 -0.84 -17.66 -16.80
CA PRO A 251 0.56 -18.02 -16.68
C PRO A 251 1.44 -16.77 -16.59
N ILE A 252 2.41 -16.76 -15.67
CA ILE A 252 3.35 -15.65 -15.55
C ILE A 252 4.42 -15.77 -16.64
N ARG A 253 4.15 -15.14 -17.78
CA ARG A 253 5.01 -15.09 -18.97
C ARG A 253 5.27 -13.65 -19.38
N PHE A 254 6.52 -13.33 -19.69
CA PHE A 254 6.97 -11.97 -19.97
C PHE A 254 8.27 -11.96 -20.77
N GLY A 255 8.91 -10.81 -20.89
CA GLY A 255 10.07 -10.61 -21.74
C GLY A 255 9.70 -10.32 -23.18
N LYS A 256 10.68 -9.85 -23.95
CA LYS A 256 10.53 -9.64 -25.40
C LYS A 256 10.01 -10.92 -26.05
N GLU A 257 8.90 -10.80 -26.76
CA GLU A 257 8.19 -11.93 -27.41
C GLU A 257 7.74 -13.04 -26.44
N GLY A 258 7.65 -12.76 -25.14
CA GLY A 258 7.23 -13.74 -24.13
C GLY A 258 8.28 -14.83 -23.88
N ARG A 259 9.56 -14.52 -24.06
CA ARG A 259 10.66 -15.52 -23.93
C ARG A 259 10.87 -16.01 -22.50
N LEU A 260 10.52 -15.22 -21.48
CA LEU A 260 10.71 -15.52 -20.07
C LEU A 260 9.42 -15.99 -19.40
N GLY A 261 9.55 -16.82 -18.37
CA GLY A 261 8.43 -17.21 -17.52
C GLY A 261 8.86 -17.59 -16.11
N VAL A 262 7.90 -17.50 -15.18
CA VAL A 262 8.12 -17.89 -13.78
C VAL A 262 7.74 -19.35 -13.58
N VAL A 263 8.66 -20.12 -13.03
CA VAL A 263 8.49 -21.55 -12.72
C VAL A 263 8.76 -21.84 -11.26
N ARG A 264 8.27 -22.97 -10.76
CA ARG A 264 8.69 -23.52 -9.47
C ARG A 264 10.13 -24.01 -9.58
N ASP A 265 10.97 -23.65 -8.62
CA ASP A 265 12.38 -24.03 -8.59
C ASP A 265 12.78 -24.44 -7.18
N GLY A 266 12.90 -25.74 -6.92
CA GLY A 266 13.14 -26.27 -5.56
C GLY A 266 11.88 -26.39 -4.69
N PHE A 267 12.05 -26.46 -3.37
CA PHE A 267 10.98 -26.82 -2.42
C PHE A 267 9.91 -25.72 -2.24
N ALA A 268 10.32 -24.45 -2.20
CA ALA A 268 9.43 -23.31 -1.91
C ALA A 268 9.87 -22.01 -2.59
N SER A 269 10.59 -22.12 -3.71
CA SER A 269 11.11 -20.98 -4.45
C SER A 269 10.56 -20.92 -5.87
N LEU A 270 10.57 -19.71 -6.42
CA LEU A 270 10.25 -19.43 -7.80
C LEU A 270 11.52 -18.92 -8.49
N ALA A 271 11.63 -19.18 -9.78
CA ALA A 271 12.70 -18.65 -10.61
C ALA A 271 12.15 -18.19 -11.96
N VAL A 272 12.85 -17.24 -12.57
CA VAL A 272 12.66 -16.84 -13.96
C VAL A 272 13.52 -17.74 -14.84
N LYS A 273 12.94 -18.34 -15.88
CA LYS A 273 13.65 -19.16 -16.88
C LYS A 273 13.20 -18.80 -18.30
N GLU A 274 14.04 -19.12 -19.27
CA GLU A 274 13.64 -19.10 -20.69
C GLU A 274 12.59 -20.18 -20.93
N VAL A 275 11.46 -19.81 -21.53
CA VAL A 275 10.36 -20.73 -21.84
C VAL A 275 10.82 -21.83 -22.81
N ALA A 276 11.75 -21.51 -23.71
CA ALA A 276 12.32 -22.44 -24.68
C ALA A 276 13.14 -23.58 -24.02
N ASP A 277 13.65 -23.34 -22.80
CA ASP A 277 14.46 -24.32 -22.06
C ASP A 277 13.61 -25.20 -21.12
N LEU A 278 12.30 -24.98 -21.05
CA LEU A 278 11.39 -25.72 -20.16
C LEU A 278 11.03 -27.10 -20.75
N PRO A 279 11.13 -28.20 -19.96
CA PRO A 279 10.82 -29.55 -20.43
C PRO A 279 9.42 -29.71 -21.03
N ASN A 280 8.42 -29.03 -20.47
CA ASN A 280 7.03 -29.07 -20.94
C ASN A 280 6.56 -27.71 -21.50
N GLY A 281 7.49 -26.80 -21.81
CA GLY A 281 7.17 -25.46 -22.33
C GLY A 281 6.25 -24.68 -21.39
N GLU A 282 5.16 -24.11 -21.94
CA GLU A 282 4.21 -23.28 -21.19
C GLU A 282 3.51 -24.02 -20.04
N ALA A 283 3.41 -25.34 -20.08
CA ALA A 283 2.75 -26.12 -19.02
C ALA A 283 3.55 -26.11 -17.69
N ASP A 284 4.84 -25.77 -17.73
CA ASP A 284 5.67 -25.65 -16.53
C ASP A 284 5.54 -24.27 -15.85
N LEU A 285 4.87 -23.31 -16.50
CA LEU A 285 4.69 -21.96 -15.98
C LEU A 285 3.74 -21.93 -14.79
N VAL A 286 4.09 -21.10 -13.81
CA VAL A 286 3.19 -20.80 -12.70
C VAL A 286 2.04 -19.95 -13.19
N VAL A 287 0.81 -20.43 -12.98
CA VAL A 287 -0.41 -19.62 -13.12
C VAL A 287 -0.57 -18.75 -11.88
N HIS A 288 -0.73 -17.45 -12.07
CA HIS A 288 -0.81 -16.52 -10.96
C HIS A 288 -2.13 -16.59 -10.22
N ASP A 289 -2.08 -16.80 -8.90
CA ASP A 289 -3.24 -16.79 -8.02
C ASP A 289 -3.13 -15.72 -6.93
N ALA A 290 -3.68 -14.53 -7.19
CA ALA A 290 -3.80 -13.47 -6.19
C ALA A 290 -4.73 -13.83 -5.01
N HIS A 291 -5.59 -14.83 -5.15
CA HIS A 291 -6.59 -15.22 -4.14
C HIS A 291 -6.13 -16.42 -3.29
N ALA A 292 -4.89 -16.89 -3.46
CA ALA A 292 -4.32 -17.94 -2.62
C ALA A 292 -4.29 -17.51 -1.14
N ASP A 293 -4.97 -18.27 -0.27
CA ASP A 293 -5.10 -17.94 1.17
C ASP A 293 -3.77 -18.06 1.92
N ASP A 294 -2.89 -19.01 1.58
CA ASP A 294 -1.55 -19.10 2.16
C ASP A 294 -0.61 -18.02 1.55
N PRO A 295 -0.03 -17.11 2.35
CA PRO A 295 0.85 -16.06 1.84
C PRO A 295 2.19 -16.57 1.30
N ALA A 296 2.56 -17.84 1.51
CA ALA A 296 3.85 -18.41 1.08
C ALA A 296 4.08 -18.25 -0.42
N TYR A 297 3.05 -18.45 -1.25
CA TYR A 297 3.12 -18.27 -2.70
C TYR A 297 3.44 -16.80 -3.06
N ALA A 298 2.66 -15.86 -2.53
CA ALA A 298 2.86 -14.44 -2.73
C ALA A 298 4.23 -13.98 -2.21
N PHE A 299 4.71 -14.58 -1.12
CA PHE A 299 6.03 -14.29 -0.57
C PHE A 299 7.13 -14.81 -1.50
N ALA A 300 6.98 -16.01 -2.07
CA ALA A 300 7.94 -16.51 -3.06
C ALA A 300 7.99 -15.60 -4.32
N LEU A 301 6.84 -15.07 -4.78
CA LEU A 301 6.82 -14.05 -5.83
C LEU A 301 7.59 -12.80 -5.45
N SER A 302 7.38 -12.27 -4.23
CA SER A 302 8.06 -11.04 -3.80
C SER A 302 9.58 -11.18 -3.75
N ARG A 303 10.11 -12.41 -3.63
CA ARG A 303 11.55 -12.73 -3.68
C ARG A 303 12.16 -12.69 -5.07
N LEU A 304 11.37 -12.60 -6.14
CA LEU A 304 11.86 -12.37 -7.52
C LEU A 304 12.31 -10.92 -7.76
N THR A 305 12.19 -10.05 -6.75
CA THR A 305 12.66 -8.66 -6.83
C THR A 305 14.10 -8.56 -6.35
N ASP A 306 14.97 -7.96 -7.16
CA ASP A 306 16.36 -7.73 -6.78
C ASP A 306 16.47 -6.72 -5.61
N ALA A 307 17.27 -7.06 -4.59
CA ALA A 307 17.52 -6.17 -3.45
C ALA A 307 18.48 -5.01 -3.79
N GLY A 308 19.20 -5.08 -4.92
CA GLY A 308 20.21 -4.10 -5.34
C GLY A 308 19.73 -3.22 -6.49
N ILE A 309 20.50 -3.23 -7.58
CA ILE A 309 20.07 -2.68 -8.86
C ILE A 309 18.88 -3.53 -9.32
N LEU A 310 17.73 -2.88 -9.48
CA LEU A 310 16.52 -3.55 -9.91
C LEU A 310 16.61 -3.88 -11.39
N HIS A 311 16.85 -5.15 -11.70
CA HIS A 311 16.75 -5.65 -13.06
C HIS A 311 15.36 -6.22 -13.32
N GLN A 312 14.79 -6.91 -12.34
CA GLN A 312 13.46 -7.49 -12.43
C GLN A 312 12.64 -7.27 -11.16
N ALA A 313 11.32 -7.13 -11.34
CA ALA A 313 10.37 -7.06 -10.24
C ALA A 313 8.98 -7.52 -10.69
N PRO A 314 8.23 -8.25 -9.85
CA PRO A 314 6.82 -8.47 -10.09
C PRO A 314 5.99 -7.20 -9.86
N ILE A 315 5.08 -6.94 -10.79
CA ILE A 315 4.21 -5.76 -10.86
C ILE A 315 2.76 -6.25 -11.00
N GLY A 316 1.88 -5.76 -10.13
CA GLY A 316 0.48 -6.19 -10.03
C GLY A 316 0.08 -6.52 -8.60
N ILE A 317 -1.02 -7.24 -8.46
CA ILE A 317 -1.57 -7.65 -7.16
C ILE A 317 -0.93 -8.98 -6.79
N PHE A 318 -0.16 -9.03 -5.69
CA PHE A 318 0.45 -10.26 -5.19
C PHE A 318 -0.55 -11.12 -4.44
N ARG A 319 -1.46 -10.45 -3.71
CA ARG A 319 -2.42 -11.07 -2.80
C ARG A 319 -3.64 -10.17 -2.65
N ALA A 320 -4.82 -10.75 -2.66
CA ALA A 320 -6.11 -10.14 -2.37
C ALA A 320 -7.05 -11.22 -1.79
N VAL A 321 -7.13 -11.33 -0.47
CA VAL A 321 -7.91 -12.35 0.24
C VAL A 321 -8.84 -11.72 1.27
N GLU A 322 -9.95 -12.37 1.59
CA GLU A 322 -10.92 -11.85 2.54
C GLU A 322 -10.60 -12.28 3.98
N ARG A 323 -10.61 -11.33 4.90
CA ARG A 323 -10.58 -11.57 6.35
C ARG A 323 -11.44 -10.52 7.03
N PRO A 324 -12.08 -10.81 8.19
CA PRO A 324 -12.77 -9.80 8.96
C PRO A 324 -11.89 -8.56 9.21
N ALA A 325 -12.47 -7.38 9.01
CA ALA A 325 -11.78 -6.13 9.24
C ALA A 325 -11.84 -5.76 10.73
N TYR A 326 -10.72 -5.32 11.28
CA TYR A 326 -10.62 -5.02 12.72
C TYR A 326 -11.62 -3.97 13.19
N ASP A 327 -11.80 -2.92 12.40
CA ASP A 327 -12.69 -1.81 12.73
C ASP A 327 -14.17 -2.24 12.72
N ASP A 328 -14.57 -3.18 11.86
CA ASP A 328 -15.90 -3.79 11.89
C ASP A 328 -16.12 -4.60 13.17
N MET A 329 -15.14 -5.40 13.55
CA MET A 329 -15.20 -6.20 14.79
C MET A 329 -15.26 -5.34 16.04
N VAL A 330 -14.47 -4.26 16.11
CA VAL A 330 -14.50 -3.32 17.24
C VAL A 330 -15.86 -2.65 17.36
N ARG A 331 -16.45 -2.19 16.24
CA ARG A 331 -17.79 -1.59 16.26
C ARG A 331 -18.85 -2.59 16.71
N GLN A 332 -18.81 -3.83 16.21
CA GLN A 332 -19.74 -4.87 16.63
C GLN A 332 -19.63 -5.16 18.14
N GLN A 333 -18.41 -5.18 18.68
CA GLN A 333 -18.18 -5.33 20.11
C GLN A 333 -18.77 -4.16 20.92
N ILE A 334 -18.61 -2.92 20.45
CA ILE A 334 -19.22 -1.74 21.09
C ILE A 334 -20.74 -1.84 21.07
N THR A 335 -21.36 -2.16 19.93
CA THR A 335 -22.81 -2.35 19.81
C THR A 335 -23.32 -3.41 20.79
N THR A 336 -22.65 -4.57 20.82
CA THR A 336 -23.01 -5.67 21.75
C THR A 336 -22.93 -5.22 23.20
N ALA A 337 -21.89 -4.48 23.58
CA ALA A 337 -21.74 -3.95 24.94
C ALA A 337 -22.85 -2.93 25.27
N GLN A 338 -23.22 -2.07 24.32
CA GLN A 338 -24.27 -1.07 24.52
C GLN A 338 -25.67 -1.69 24.62
N GLU A 339 -25.95 -2.75 23.86
CA GLU A 339 -27.20 -3.51 23.97
C GLU A 339 -27.32 -4.21 25.33
N ALA A 340 -26.19 -4.70 25.88
CA ALA A 340 -26.17 -5.41 27.15
C ALA A 340 -26.11 -4.48 28.39
N GLN A 341 -25.40 -3.36 28.30
CA GLN A 341 -25.04 -2.51 29.46
C GLN A 341 -25.51 -1.05 29.35
N GLY A 342 -26.09 -0.66 28.21
CA GLY A 342 -26.44 0.73 27.89
C GLY A 342 -25.30 1.52 27.26
N THR A 343 -25.58 2.74 26.80
CA THR A 343 -24.65 3.56 25.98
C THR A 343 -23.41 4.09 26.71
N GLY A 344 -23.32 3.89 28.03
CA GLY A 344 -22.29 4.47 28.89
C GLY A 344 -22.48 5.98 29.12
N ASP A 345 -21.87 6.50 30.18
CA ASP A 345 -21.83 7.94 30.50
C ASP A 345 -20.36 8.34 30.73
N LEU A 346 -19.81 9.13 29.80
CA LEU A 346 -18.43 9.60 29.86
C LEU A 346 -18.18 10.48 31.09
N GLN A 347 -19.15 11.32 31.47
CA GLN A 347 -19.00 12.18 32.63
C GLN A 347 -18.94 11.32 33.89
N ALA A 348 -19.84 10.34 34.04
CA ALA A 348 -19.82 9.40 35.15
C ALA A 348 -18.51 8.61 35.22
N LEU A 349 -17.91 8.21 34.08
CA LEU A 349 -16.62 7.53 34.02
C LEU A 349 -15.47 8.44 34.50
N VAL A 350 -15.41 9.68 33.99
CA VAL A 350 -14.35 10.64 34.34
C VAL A 350 -14.44 11.08 35.80
N THR A 351 -15.65 11.25 36.35
CA THR A 351 -15.87 11.60 37.77
C THR A 351 -16.04 10.37 38.67
N GLY A 352 -15.76 9.18 38.15
CA GLY A 352 -15.96 7.92 38.85
C GLY A 352 -14.97 7.71 40.00
N SER A 353 -15.10 6.56 40.66
CA SER A 353 -14.25 6.16 41.79
C SER A 353 -12.81 5.81 41.41
N ASP A 354 -12.55 5.57 40.11
CA ASP A 354 -11.25 5.11 39.61
C ASP A 354 -10.33 6.29 39.23
N THR A 355 -10.16 7.25 40.13
CA THR A 355 -9.23 8.37 39.95
C THR A 355 -8.06 8.26 40.92
N TRP A 356 -6.87 8.69 40.48
CA TRP A 356 -5.68 8.81 41.32
C TRP A 356 -5.18 10.26 41.31
N THR A 357 -4.85 10.79 42.48
CA THR A 357 -4.20 12.10 42.62
C THR A 357 -2.69 11.92 42.45
N ILE A 358 -2.11 12.60 41.46
CA ILE A 358 -0.66 12.68 41.32
C ILE A 358 -0.18 13.84 42.20
N ASN A 359 0.50 13.51 43.30
CA ASN A 359 1.09 14.49 44.23
C ASN A 359 2.51 14.89 43.82
#